data_AF-A0A8S4S055-F1
#
_entry.id   AF-A0A8S4S055-F1
#
_cell.length_a   1.000
_cell.length_b   1.000
_cell.length_c   1.000
_cell.angle_alpha   90.00
_cell.angle_beta   90.00
_cell.angle_gamma   90.00
#
_symmetry.space_group_name_H-M   'P 1'
#
loop_
_entity.id
_entity.type
_entity.pdbx_description
1 polymer ?
#
loop_
_entity_poly.entity_id
_entity_poly.type
_entity_poly.pdbx_seq_one_letter_code
_entity_poly.pdbx_strand_id
1 'polypeptide(L)'
;MEGSNVVDCGVGSCVCGHRPTLGVLKDVQKAYEDRMDMITRSGGANKLQMQVEVLQSWVSDLVSQNTLLSRTVEDLETEVTSRLLLERRKHSEMECELRAEAAILRKRLNRKDSDLRGLLEVLRRLREFDYCTIDGIHFNEVTESDIFGSMLWEIRRLNKDVQQYEQTIMTLRKDLSSSTYHTPDVSKKDAEVMADICCSGTKECRDSEPVKEYGALVRNGSEVYREPQYQMNMSIKPSNENVRSLRQVNVALREEVQAMQRVCAALDEQCHVAALRTQFKDEIIHEMRQQLRKAKAKLKEVNESNSVKLQKERDNENERKASGSFESLTISCVQQQPRRKRRVRPEIDMTSIVHDWDRRCTNYNASGDDMSLRDE
;
A
#
# COMPACT_ATOMS: atom_id res chain seq x y z
N MET A 1 9.46 -19.57 -1.11
CA MET A 1 10.07 -19.56 0.22
C MET A 1 11.06 -18.41 0.30
N GLU A 2 10.56 -17.24 0.70
CA GLU A 2 11.29 -16.22 1.44
C GLU A 2 10.18 -15.39 2.09
N GLY A 3 9.98 -15.67 3.38
CA GLY A 3 8.86 -15.15 4.14
C GLY A 3 9.04 -13.67 4.38
N SER A 4 8.10 -12.88 3.87
CA SER A 4 7.84 -11.56 4.42
C SER A 4 7.44 -11.73 5.88
N ASN A 5 8.36 -11.44 6.79
CA ASN A 5 8.06 -11.25 8.20
C ASN A 5 7.27 -9.93 8.33
N VAL A 6 6.02 -9.96 7.89
CA VAL A 6 5.00 -9.06 8.44
C VAL A 6 4.76 -9.58 9.85
N VAL A 7 5.38 -8.90 10.82
CA VAL A 7 5.04 -9.08 12.22
C VAL A 7 3.61 -8.59 12.37
N ASP A 8 2.67 -9.53 12.28
CA ASP A 8 1.29 -9.35 12.69
C ASP A 8 1.30 -9.12 14.20
N CYS A 9 1.32 -7.84 14.59
CA CYS A 9 1.14 -7.43 15.97
C CYS A 9 -0.30 -7.73 16.36
N GLY A 10 -0.55 -8.97 16.79
CA GLY A 10 -1.79 -9.38 17.40
C GLY A 10 -2.22 -8.38 18.48
N VAL A 11 -3.52 -8.12 18.52
CA VAL A 11 -4.18 -7.21 19.47
C VAL A 11 -3.99 -7.75 20.89
N GLY A 12 -2.87 -7.39 21.49
CA GLY A 12 -2.50 -7.83 22.84
C GLY A 12 -0.99 -8.04 22.96
N SER A 13 -0.29 -6.98 23.38
CA SER A 13 1.12 -7.02 23.81
C SER A 13 2.19 -7.02 22.71
N CYS A 14 2.10 -6.08 21.76
CA CYS A 14 3.35 -5.52 21.23
C CYS A 14 3.96 -4.64 22.32
N VAL A 15 4.79 -5.23 23.18
CA VAL A 15 5.76 -4.47 23.97
C VAL A 15 6.82 -4.02 22.98
N CYS A 16 6.53 -2.93 22.26
CA CYS A 16 7.54 -2.08 21.66
C CYS A 16 8.38 -1.54 22.82
N GLY A 17 9.31 -2.38 23.29
CA GLY A 17 10.15 -2.16 24.45
C GLY A 17 10.83 -0.80 24.33
N HIS A 18 10.71 -0.03 25.41
CA HIS A 18 11.39 1.23 25.67
C HIS A 18 12.60 1.45 24.75
N ARG A 19 12.35 2.14 23.65
CA ARG A 19 13.45 2.68 22.85
C ARG A 19 14.16 3.70 23.76
N PRO A 20 15.49 3.62 23.95
CA PRO A 20 16.25 4.54 24.81
C PRO A 20 16.23 6.00 24.36
N THR A 21 15.49 6.34 23.30
CA THR A 21 15.49 7.64 22.64
C THR A 21 15.08 8.79 23.58
N LEU A 22 14.18 8.53 24.55
CA LEU A 22 13.86 9.50 25.59
C LEU A 22 14.88 9.54 26.74
N GLY A 23 15.67 8.47 26.92
CA GLY A 23 16.73 8.42 27.94
C GLY A 23 17.83 9.44 27.66
N VAL A 24 18.25 9.56 26.40
CA VAL A 24 19.27 10.53 25.98
C VAL A 24 18.85 11.97 26.28
N LEU A 25 17.57 12.32 26.12
CA LEU A 25 17.07 13.66 26.47
C LEU A 25 17.13 13.93 27.97
N LYS A 26 16.86 12.93 28.80
CA LYS A 26 17.03 13.03 30.27
C LYS A 26 18.49 13.19 30.65
N ASP A 27 19.41 12.51 29.97
CA ASP A 27 20.85 12.63 30.21
C ASP A 27 21.38 14.02 29.81
N VAL A 28 20.92 14.56 28.69
CA VAL A 28 21.24 15.93 28.25
C VAL A 28 20.68 16.97 29.23
N GLN A 29 19.42 16.82 29.65
CA GLN A 29 18.81 17.69 30.66
C GLN A 29 19.62 17.66 31.96
N LYS A 30 19.94 16.46 32.44
CA LYS A 30 20.72 16.27 33.67
C LYS A 30 22.12 16.90 33.56
N ALA A 31 22.78 16.79 32.41
CA ALA A 31 24.09 17.43 32.20
C ALA A 31 24.02 18.96 32.31
N TYR A 32 22.95 19.58 31.82
CA TYR A 32 22.71 21.02 31.97
C TYR A 32 22.39 21.41 33.42
N GLU A 33 21.58 20.62 34.12
CA GLU A 33 21.28 20.78 35.55
C GLU A 33 22.56 20.67 36.41
N ASP A 34 23.35 19.62 36.21
CA ASP A 34 24.62 19.40 36.91
C ASP A 34 25.61 20.56 36.68
N ARG A 35 25.67 21.09 35.45
CA ARG A 35 26.51 22.24 35.10
C ARG A 35 26.01 23.52 35.78
N MET A 36 24.69 23.71 35.89
CA MET A 36 24.07 24.83 36.59
C MET A 36 24.32 24.76 38.11
N ASP A 37 24.23 23.56 38.69
CA ASP A 37 24.48 23.31 40.11
C ASP A 37 25.95 23.51 40.49
N MET A 38 26.86 23.14 39.60
CA MET A 38 28.29 23.42 39.76
C MET A 38 28.53 24.93 39.82
N ILE A 39 28.00 25.70 38.85
CA ILE A 39 28.11 27.17 38.85
C ILE A 39 27.45 27.79 40.08
N THR A 40 26.36 27.20 40.56
CA THR A 40 25.66 27.70 41.74
C THR A 40 26.51 27.57 43.01
N ARG A 41 27.28 26.47 43.12
CA ARG A 41 28.16 26.16 44.26
C ARG A 41 29.51 26.88 44.23
N SER A 42 30.11 27.05 43.05
CA SER A 42 31.47 27.59 42.90
C SER A 42 31.57 28.96 42.21
N GLY A 43 30.45 29.51 41.73
CA GLY A 43 30.42 30.79 41.04
C GLY A 43 30.68 31.97 41.98
N GLY A 44 31.85 32.62 41.81
CA GLY A 44 32.19 33.88 42.46
C GLY A 44 31.48 35.09 41.83
N ALA A 45 32.20 36.20 41.62
CA ALA A 45 31.63 37.45 41.08
C ALA A 45 30.95 37.29 39.70
N ASN A 46 31.37 36.31 38.89
CA ASN A 46 30.88 36.10 37.52
C ASN A 46 29.76 35.04 37.43
N LYS A 47 29.18 34.61 38.55
CA LYS A 47 28.18 33.53 38.60
C LYS A 47 27.02 33.75 37.61
N LEU A 48 26.43 34.94 37.61
CA LEU A 48 25.28 35.26 36.76
C LEU A 48 25.64 35.13 35.28
N GLN A 49 26.81 35.63 34.88
CA GLN A 49 27.29 35.56 33.51
C GLN A 49 27.45 34.10 33.04
N MET A 50 28.07 33.26 33.87
CA MET A 50 28.22 31.83 33.55
C MET A 50 26.87 31.10 33.45
N GLN A 51 25.90 31.43 34.32
CA GLN A 51 24.55 30.86 34.24
C GLN A 51 23.85 31.26 32.94
N VAL A 52 23.96 32.53 32.53
CA VAL A 52 23.41 33.03 31.27
C VAL A 52 24.04 32.31 30.07
N GLU A 53 25.35 32.09 30.07
CA GLU A 53 26.03 31.33 29.00
C GLU A 53 25.53 29.89 28.89
N VAL A 54 25.32 29.20 30.02
CA VAL A 54 24.75 27.84 30.02
C VAL A 54 23.33 27.84 29.48
N LEU A 55 22.48 28.79 29.88
CA LEU A 55 21.12 28.91 29.36
C LEU A 55 21.11 29.24 27.86
N GLN A 56 22.00 30.12 27.39
CA GLN A 56 22.15 30.42 25.97
C GLN A 56 22.56 29.19 25.16
N SER A 57 23.52 28.40 25.67
CA SER A 57 23.93 27.13 25.05
C SER A 57 22.75 26.15 24.98
N TRP A 58 22.00 26.00 26.08
CA TRP A 58 20.84 25.12 26.12
C TRP A 58 19.76 25.54 25.11
N VAL A 59 19.45 26.84 25.03
CA VAL A 59 18.49 27.37 24.06
C VAL A 59 18.97 27.15 22.63
N SER A 60 20.26 27.36 22.34
CA SER A 60 20.84 27.12 21.01
C SER A 60 20.74 25.65 20.58
N ASP A 61 21.04 24.72 21.48
CA ASP A 61 20.91 23.28 21.22
C ASP A 61 19.45 22.90 21.00
N LEU A 62 18.53 23.44 21.79
CA LEU A 62 17.09 23.18 21.65
C LEU A 62 16.56 23.68 20.30
N VAL A 63 17.00 24.85 19.84
CA VAL A 63 16.68 25.38 18.50
C VAL A 63 17.22 24.47 17.40
N SER A 64 18.44 23.97 17.56
CA SER A 64 19.08 23.06 16.60
C SER A 64 18.34 21.71 16.52
N GLN A 65 17.98 21.13 17.67
CA GLN A 65 17.19 19.90 17.74
C GLN A 65 15.80 20.07 17.13
N ASN A 66 15.09 21.16 17.44
CA ASN A 66 13.78 21.45 16.86
C ASN A 66 13.86 21.64 15.34
N THR A 67 14.94 22.25 14.84
CA THR A 67 15.18 22.39 13.40
C THR A 67 15.40 21.04 12.73
N LEU A 68 16.21 20.16 13.34
CA LEU A 68 16.42 18.81 12.85
C LEU A 68 15.14 17.98 12.89
N LEU A 69 14.39 18.04 13.98
CA LEU A 69 13.10 17.35 14.12
C LEU A 69 12.12 17.82 13.05
N SER A 70 12.03 19.13 12.82
CA SER A 70 11.16 19.69 11.77
C SER A 70 11.53 19.14 10.39
N ARG A 71 12.82 19.13 10.04
CA ARG A 71 13.29 18.56 8.75
C ARG A 71 13.00 17.07 8.63
N THR A 72 13.29 16.30 9.67
CA THR A 72 13.02 14.85 9.65
C THR A 72 11.52 14.54 9.55
N VAL A 73 10.66 15.34 10.18
CA VAL A 73 9.20 15.23 10.00
C VAL A 73 8.80 15.59 8.57
N GLU A 74 9.32 16.68 8.00
CA GLU A 74 9.08 17.05 6.60
C GLU A 74 9.51 15.93 5.63
N ASP A 75 10.69 15.34 5.83
CA ASP A 75 11.21 14.23 5.03
C ASP A 75 10.29 12.99 5.14
N LEU A 76 9.86 12.63 6.35
CA LEU A 76 8.91 11.53 6.55
C LEU A 76 7.55 11.80 5.91
N GLU A 77 7.02 13.01 6.02
CA GLU A 77 5.77 13.41 5.38
C GLU A 77 5.86 13.32 3.85
N THR A 78 6.97 13.76 3.27
CA THR A 78 7.20 13.67 1.81
C THR A 78 7.36 12.23 1.34
N GLU A 79 8.07 11.38 2.09
CA GLU A 79 8.22 9.95 1.79
C GLU A 79 6.87 9.23 1.86
N VAL A 80 6.08 9.44 2.93
CA VAL A 80 4.73 8.85 3.07
C VAL A 80 3.83 9.29 1.93
N THR A 81 3.83 10.59 1.59
CA THR A 81 3.04 11.12 0.48
C THR A 81 3.45 10.50 -0.85
N SER A 82 4.75 10.33 -1.08
CA SER A 82 5.28 9.74 -2.32
C SER A 82 4.90 8.27 -2.45
N ARG A 83 5.01 7.49 -1.36
CA ARG A 83 4.56 6.09 -1.31
C ARG A 83 3.06 5.96 -1.56
N LEU A 84 2.25 6.79 -0.92
CA LEU A 84 0.80 6.80 -1.11
C LEU A 84 0.42 7.04 -2.58
N LEU A 85 1.07 8.01 -3.25
CA LEU A 85 0.82 8.32 -4.65
C LEU A 85 1.22 7.16 -5.58
N LEU A 86 2.32 6.48 -5.29
CA LEU A 86 2.76 5.32 -6.05
C LEU A 86 1.78 4.16 -5.92
N GLU A 87 1.36 3.84 -4.70
CA GLU A 87 0.40 2.77 -4.45
C GLU A 87 -0.98 3.09 -5.04
N ARG A 88 -1.43 4.35 -4.96
CA ARG A 88 -2.66 4.77 -5.64
C ARG A 88 -2.60 4.55 -7.15
N ARG A 89 -1.45 4.83 -7.77
CA ARG A 89 -1.25 4.58 -9.22
C ARG A 89 -1.33 3.08 -9.52
N LYS A 90 -0.61 2.24 -8.77
CA LYS A 90 -0.65 0.78 -8.94
C LYS A 90 -2.06 0.22 -8.78
N HIS A 91 -2.77 0.68 -7.76
CA HIS A 91 -4.16 0.28 -7.52
C HIS A 91 -5.06 0.65 -8.70
N SER A 92 -4.93 1.89 -9.21
CA SER A 92 -5.71 2.34 -10.37
C SER A 92 -5.40 1.53 -11.64
N GLU A 93 -4.13 1.17 -11.88
CA GLU A 93 -3.75 0.30 -13.00
C GLU A 93 -4.40 -1.07 -12.89
N MET A 94 -4.33 -1.69 -11.71
CA MET A 94 -4.94 -2.98 -11.41
C MET A 94 -6.47 -2.95 -11.57
N GLU A 95 -7.14 -1.91 -11.06
CA GLU A 95 -8.59 -1.73 -11.23
C GLU A 95 -8.98 -1.63 -12.71
N CYS A 96 -8.18 -0.94 -13.53
CA CYS A 96 -8.42 -0.84 -14.96
C CYS A 96 -8.26 -2.19 -15.67
N GLU A 97 -7.25 -2.98 -15.31
CA GLU A 97 -7.05 -4.33 -15.83
C GLU A 97 -8.22 -5.26 -15.45
N LEU A 98 -8.62 -5.28 -14.18
CA LEU A 98 -9.76 -6.07 -13.70
C LEU A 98 -11.07 -5.65 -14.37
N ARG A 99 -11.29 -4.35 -14.58
CA ARG A 99 -12.48 -3.85 -15.28
C ARG A 99 -12.52 -4.31 -16.74
N ALA A 100 -11.37 -4.29 -17.42
CA ALA A 100 -11.27 -4.78 -18.80
C ALA A 100 -11.54 -6.29 -18.88
N GLU A 101 -10.98 -7.07 -17.95
CA GLU A 101 -11.22 -8.51 -17.87
C GLU A 101 -12.70 -8.82 -17.61
N ALA A 102 -13.32 -8.13 -16.64
CA ALA A 102 -14.74 -8.27 -16.36
C ALA A 102 -15.61 -7.96 -17.58
N ALA A 103 -15.23 -6.97 -18.40
CA ALA A 103 -15.93 -6.65 -19.64
C ALA A 103 -15.81 -7.78 -20.68
N ILE A 104 -14.63 -8.40 -20.81
CA ILE A 104 -14.41 -9.55 -21.71
C ILE A 104 -15.24 -10.75 -21.25
N LEU A 105 -15.19 -11.08 -19.95
CA LEU A 105 -15.97 -12.18 -19.38
C LEU A 105 -17.47 -11.97 -19.57
N ARG A 106 -17.96 -10.74 -19.39
CA ARG A 106 -19.37 -10.40 -19.63
C ARG A 106 -19.76 -10.59 -21.10
N LYS A 107 -18.90 -10.20 -22.06
CA LYS A 107 -19.14 -10.46 -23.48
C LYS A 107 -19.22 -11.96 -23.77
N ARG A 108 -18.30 -12.75 -23.20
CA ARG A 108 -18.29 -14.21 -23.36
C ARG A 108 -19.56 -14.86 -22.79
N LEU A 109 -19.99 -14.43 -21.60
CA LEU A 109 -21.23 -14.89 -21.00
C LEU A 109 -22.43 -14.59 -21.90
N ASN A 110 -22.54 -13.36 -22.41
CA ASN A 110 -23.63 -12.97 -23.31
C ASN A 110 -23.69 -13.82 -24.60
N ARG A 111 -22.53 -14.18 -25.18
CA ARG A 111 -22.46 -15.09 -26.34
C ARG A 111 -23.03 -16.47 -25.99
N LYS A 112 -22.57 -17.05 -24.87
CA LYS A 112 -23.06 -18.36 -24.41
C LYS A 112 -24.54 -18.36 -24.08
N ASP A 113 -25.04 -17.29 -23.45
CA ASP A 113 -26.47 -17.13 -23.20
C ASP A 113 -27.28 -17.05 -24.50
N SER A 114 -26.74 -16.41 -25.54
CA SER A 114 -27.36 -16.37 -26.87
C SER A 114 -27.42 -17.76 -27.50
N ASP A 115 -26.31 -18.51 -27.45
CA ASP A 115 -26.24 -19.86 -27.99
C ASP A 115 -27.21 -20.80 -27.25
N LEU A 116 -27.29 -20.70 -25.93
CA LEU A 116 -28.24 -21.48 -25.13
C LEU A 116 -29.69 -21.17 -25.51
N ARG A 117 -30.04 -19.90 -25.71
CA ARG A 117 -31.37 -19.51 -26.23
C ARG A 117 -31.63 -20.10 -27.61
N GLY A 118 -30.62 -20.09 -28.50
CA GLY A 118 -30.71 -20.73 -29.81
C GLY A 118 -30.96 -22.22 -29.74
N LEU A 119 -30.23 -22.95 -28.87
CA LEU A 119 -30.43 -24.39 -28.67
C LEU A 119 -31.83 -24.71 -28.11
N LEU A 120 -32.30 -23.93 -27.14
CA LEU A 120 -33.65 -24.08 -26.59
C LEU A 120 -34.73 -23.89 -27.67
N GLU A 121 -34.52 -22.94 -28.59
CA GLU A 121 -35.43 -22.71 -29.71
C GLU A 121 -35.41 -23.88 -30.72
N VAL A 122 -34.25 -24.47 -31.01
CA VAL A 122 -34.16 -25.70 -31.82
C VAL A 122 -34.94 -26.85 -31.17
N LEU A 123 -34.76 -27.06 -29.86
CA LEU A 123 -35.47 -28.10 -29.11
C LEU A 123 -36.99 -27.86 -29.10
N ARG A 124 -37.41 -26.60 -28.96
CA ARG A 124 -38.83 -26.23 -29.04
C ARG A 124 -39.41 -26.57 -30.42
N ARG A 125 -38.71 -26.23 -31.52
CA ARG A 125 -39.15 -26.52 -32.90
C ARG A 125 -39.27 -28.02 -33.17
N LEU A 126 -38.28 -28.80 -32.72
CA LEU A 126 -38.30 -30.25 -32.84
C LEU A 126 -39.50 -30.85 -32.11
N ARG A 127 -39.80 -30.37 -30.90
CA ARG A 127 -40.94 -30.85 -30.10
C ARG A 127 -42.30 -30.50 -30.72
N GLU A 128 -42.44 -29.29 -31.26
CA GLU A 128 -43.74 -28.76 -31.68
C GLU A 128 -44.07 -29.03 -33.15
N PHE A 129 -43.06 -29.11 -34.01
CA PHE A 129 -43.26 -29.22 -35.46
C PHE A 129 -42.56 -30.45 -36.08
N ASP A 130 -41.85 -31.25 -35.28
CA ASP A 130 -41.16 -32.49 -35.70
C ASP A 130 -40.12 -32.29 -36.82
N TYR A 131 -39.52 -31.09 -36.89
CA TYR A 131 -38.36 -30.82 -37.76
C TYR A 131 -37.29 -30.00 -37.04
N CYS A 132 -36.03 -30.26 -37.41
CA CYS A 132 -34.86 -29.59 -36.86
C CYS A 132 -34.31 -28.60 -37.91
N THR A 133 -34.75 -27.34 -37.86
CA THR A 133 -34.12 -26.26 -38.64
C THR A 133 -33.46 -25.23 -37.74
N ILE A 134 -32.26 -24.83 -38.13
CA ILE A 134 -31.47 -23.75 -37.55
C ILE A 134 -31.74 -22.40 -38.22
N ASP A 135 -32.67 -22.33 -39.19
CA ASP A 135 -32.97 -21.09 -39.90
C ASP A 135 -33.38 -19.98 -38.93
N GLY A 136 -32.69 -18.84 -39.03
CA GLY A 136 -32.86 -17.68 -38.14
C GLY A 136 -32.23 -17.82 -36.75
N ILE A 137 -31.46 -18.88 -36.49
CA ILE A 137 -30.73 -19.08 -35.24
C ILE A 137 -29.23 -18.98 -35.54
N HIS A 138 -28.59 -17.98 -34.95
CA HIS A 138 -27.16 -17.78 -35.07
C HIS A 138 -26.45 -18.25 -33.80
N PHE A 139 -25.54 -19.20 -33.97
CA PHE A 139 -24.62 -19.63 -32.93
C PHE A 139 -23.30 -18.89 -33.09
N ASN A 140 -22.72 -18.47 -31.96
CA ASN A 140 -21.41 -17.84 -31.96
C ASN A 140 -20.33 -18.90 -32.23
N GLU A 141 -19.43 -18.60 -33.16
CA GLU A 141 -18.27 -19.44 -33.42
C GLU A 141 -17.30 -19.40 -32.22
N VAL A 142 -16.76 -20.57 -31.86
CA VAL A 142 -15.77 -20.68 -30.79
C VAL A 142 -14.42 -20.20 -31.33
N THR A 143 -13.90 -19.11 -30.79
CA THR A 143 -12.59 -18.60 -31.19
C THR A 143 -11.47 -19.23 -30.36
N GLU A 144 -10.22 -19.18 -30.84
CA GLU A 144 -9.06 -19.65 -30.08
C GLU A 144 -8.98 -19.00 -28.68
N SER A 145 -9.33 -17.73 -28.59
CA SER A 145 -9.39 -16.97 -27.34
C SER A 145 -10.46 -17.47 -26.36
N ASP A 146 -11.51 -18.16 -26.82
CA ASP A 146 -12.50 -18.78 -25.94
C ASP A 146 -11.97 -20.08 -25.31
N ILE A 147 -11.09 -20.80 -26.02
CA ILE A 147 -10.53 -22.08 -25.61
C ILE A 147 -9.28 -21.87 -24.74
N PHE A 148 -8.33 -21.06 -25.22
CA PHE A 148 -7.04 -20.86 -24.58
C PHE A 148 -7.01 -19.63 -23.65
N GLY A 149 -8.12 -18.89 -23.58
CA GLY A 149 -8.17 -17.62 -22.87
C GLY A 149 -7.27 -16.57 -23.52
N SER A 150 -7.13 -15.40 -22.88
CA SER A 150 -6.06 -14.48 -23.22
C SER A 150 -4.75 -15.02 -22.63
N MET A 151 -4.17 -16.06 -23.25
CA MET A 151 -2.81 -16.53 -22.91
C MET A 151 -1.79 -15.37 -22.93
N LEU A 152 -2.07 -14.36 -23.77
CA LEU A 152 -1.36 -13.09 -23.80
C LEU A 152 -1.36 -12.33 -22.48
N TRP A 153 -2.44 -12.38 -21.67
CA TRP A 153 -2.48 -11.68 -20.39
C TRP A 153 -1.62 -12.37 -19.34
N GLU A 154 -1.68 -13.70 -19.22
CA GLU A 154 -0.80 -14.44 -18.32
C GLU A 154 0.67 -14.27 -18.71
N ILE A 155 1.00 -14.34 -20.00
CA ILE A 155 2.35 -14.08 -20.50
C ILE A 155 2.77 -12.64 -20.18
N ARG A 156 1.91 -11.64 -20.40
CA ARG A 156 2.21 -10.24 -20.06
C ARG A 156 2.42 -10.04 -18.56
N ARG A 157 1.59 -10.65 -17.72
CA ARG A 157 1.70 -10.59 -16.25
C ARG A 157 3.01 -11.22 -15.78
N LEU A 158 3.30 -12.45 -16.21
CA LEU A 158 4.57 -13.11 -15.90
C LEU A 158 5.78 -12.30 -16.37
N ASN A 159 5.70 -11.68 -17.55
CA ASN A 159 6.79 -10.85 -18.06
C ASN A 159 7.00 -9.58 -17.21
N LYS A 160 5.91 -8.96 -16.73
CA LYS A 160 5.96 -7.80 -15.81
C LYS A 160 6.59 -8.20 -14.47
N ASP A 161 6.22 -9.35 -13.93
CA ASP A 161 6.79 -9.89 -12.68
C ASP A 161 8.29 -10.18 -12.85
N VAL A 162 8.69 -10.82 -13.96
CA VAL A 162 10.10 -11.09 -14.29
C VAL A 162 10.90 -9.79 -14.34
N GLN A 163 10.41 -8.76 -15.04
CA GLN A 163 11.08 -7.46 -15.08
C GLN A 163 11.22 -6.81 -13.70
N GLN A 164 10.20 -6.94 -12.84
CA GLN A 164 10.25 -6.44 -11.47
C GLN A 164 11.31 -7.18 -10.63
N TYR A 165 11.40 -8.51 -10.78
CA TYR A 165 12.45 -9.28 -10.12
C TYR A 165 13.85 -8.90 -10.62
N GLU A 166 14.03 -8.70 -11.92
CA GLU A 166 15.31 -8.24 -12.48
C GLU A 166 15.74 -6.89 -11.93
N GLN A 167 14.82 -5.92 -11.83
CA GLN A 167 15.09 -4.63 -11.20
C GLN A 167 15.47 -4.77 -9.73
N THR A 168 14.75 -5.62 -8.99
CA THR A 168 15.03 -5.88 -7.57
C THR A 168 16.42 -6.49 -7.39
N ILE A 169 16.77 -7.48 -8.21
CA ILE A 169 18.11 -8.09 -8.23
C ILE A 169 19.19 -7.05 -8.54
N MET A 170 18.95 -6.15 -9.51
CA MET A 170 19.89 -5.08 -9.83
C MET A 170 20.10 -4.11 -8.66
N THR A 171 19.03 -3.71 -7.98
CA THR A 171 19.12 -2.85 -6.78
C THR A 171 19.90 -3.54 -5.66
N LEU A 172 19.57 -4.79 -5.34
CA LEU A 172 20.26 -5.54 -4.29
C LEU A 172 21.76 -5.71 -4.61
N ARG A 173 22.11 -6.02 -5.87
CA ARG A 173 23.52 -6.08 -6.31
C ARG A 173 24.23 -4.75 -6.15
N LYS A 174 23.56 -3.63 -6.46
CA LYS A 174 24.10 -2.28 -6.26
C LYS A 174 24.35 -2.01 -4.79
N ASP A 175 23.39 -2.33 -3.92
CA ASP A 175 23.52 -2.14 -2.48
C ASP A 175 24.67 -2.97 -1.90
N LEU A 176 24.77 -4.25 -2.27
CA LEU A 176 25.90 -5.13 -1.93
C LEU A 176 27.25 -4.57 -2.42
N SER A 177 27.31 -4.00 -3.63
CA SER A 177 28.54 -3.41 -4.18
C SER A 177 28.93 -2.08 -3.51
N SER A 178 27.94 -1.30 -3.07
CA SER A 178 28.16 -0.04 -2.34
C SER A 178 28.48 -0.26 -0.86
N SER A 179 28.11 -1.43 -0.34
CA SER A 179 28.56 -1.93 0.94
C SER A 179 29.99 -2.44 0.82
N THR A 180 30.92 -1.50 0.58
CA THR A 180 32.35 -1.69 0.84
C THR A 180 32.48 -1.90 2.34
N TYR A 181 32.25 -3.13 2.80
CA TYR A 181 32.55 -3.50 4.16
C TYR A 181 34.02 -3.21 4.37
N HIS A 182 34.29 -2.22 5.22
CA HIS A 182 35.53 -2.14 5.96
C HIS A 182 35.68 -3.51 6.60
N THR A 183 36.53 -4.39 6.04
CA THR A 183 36.91 -5.64 6.70
C THR A 183 37.39 -5.22 8.09
N PRO A 184 36.64 -5.52 9.16
CA PRO A 184 37.18 -5.36 10.49
C PRO A 184 38.38 -6.29 10.50
N ASP A 185 39.54 -5.77 10.90
CA ASP A 185 40.72 -6.57 11.17
C ASP A 185 40.36 -7.50 12.34
N VAL A 186 39.70 -8.62 12.03
CA VAL A 186 39.37 -9.66 13.01
C VAL A 186 40.71 -10.27 13.37
N SER A 187 41.20 -9.88 14.55
CA SER A 187 42.46 -10.40 15.07
C SER A 187 42.44 -11.92 14.99
N LYS A 188 43.51 -12.51 14.42
CA LYS A 188 43.66 -13.95 14.15
C LYS A 188 43.29 -14.91 15.29
N LYS A 189 43.10 -14.44 16.53
CA LYS A 189 42.82 -15.26 17.69
C LYS A 189 41.39 -15.81 17.75
N ASP A 190 40.39 -15.12 17.19
CA ASP A 190 38.99 -15.54 17.36
C ASP A 190 38.52 -16.53 16.27
N ALA A 191 39.24 -16.61 15.14
CA ALA A 191 38.96 -17.58 14.09
C ALA A 191 39.41 -19.01 14.46
N GLU A 192 40.41 -19.15 15.33
CA GLU A 192 40.92 -20.44 15.79
C GLU A 192 39.98 -21.08 16.83
N VAL A 193 39.31 -20.28 17.66
CA VAL A 193 38.37 -20.74 18.68
C VAL A 193 37.08 -21.32 18.08
N MET A 194 36.62 -20.80 16.93
CA MET A 194 35.41 -21.30 16.25
C MET A 194 35.64 -22.60 15.45
N ALA A 195 36.88 -22.90 15.06
CA ALA A 195 37.21 -24.15 14.37
C ALA A 195 37.24 -25.36 15.32
N ASP A 196 37.58 -25.14 16.60
CA ASP A 196 37.79 -26.22 17.58
C ASP A 196 36.47 -26.83 18.10
N ILE A 197 35.35 -26.10 17.99
CA ILE A 197 34.04 -26.57 18.46
C ILE A 197 33.36 -27.51 17.45
N CYS A 198 33.73 -27.47 16.17
CA CYS A 198 33.10 -28.28 15.12
C CYS A 198 33.75 -29.65 14.87
N CYS A 199 34.90 -29.96 15.49
CA CYS A 199 35.69 -31.15 15.16
C CYS A 199 35.96 -32.14 16.32
N SER A 200 35.38 -31.95 17.51
CA SER A 200 35.59 -32.87 18.66
C SER A 200 34.54 -33.97 18.81
N GLY A 201 33.89 -34.39 17.72
CA GLY A 201 32.88 -35.44 17.70
C GLY A 201 33.37 -36.75 17.07
N THR A 202 34.34 -37.42 17.69
CA THR A 202 34.70 -38.81 17.38
C THR A 202 33.58 -39.78 17.75
N LYS A 203 32.94 -40.41 16.77
CA LYS A 203 32.39 -41.77 16.92
C LYS A 203 32.18 -42.47 15.58
N GLU A 204 33.21 -43.23 15.21
CA GLU A 204 33.17 -44.54 14.53
C GLU A 204 31.87 -44.89 13.75
N CYS A 205 31.85 -44.61 12.45
CA CYS A 205 31.01 -45.37 11.50
C CYS A 205 31.82 -46.55 10.98
N ARG A 206 31.63 -47.67 11.68
CA ARG A 206 32.17 -49.00 11.42
C ARG A 206 31.70 -49.54 10.06
N ASP A 207 32.65 -50.10 9.33
CA ASP A 207 32.46 -50.90 8.12
C ASP A 207 31.33 -51.92 8.25
N SER A 208 30.55 -52.08 7.18
CA SER A 208 29.66 -53.23 6.98
C SER A 208 29.92 -53.83 5.61
N GLU A 209 30.69 -54.92 5.62
CA GLU A 209 30.87 -55.83 4.49
C GLU A 209 29.56 -56.56 4.10
N PRO A 210 29.46 -57.05 2.86
CA PRO A 210 28.25 -57.66 2.33
C PRO A 210 28.17 -59.15 2.68
N VAL A 211 27.10 -59.56 3.36
CA VAL A 211 26.81 -60.98 3.65
C VAL A 211 26.28 -61.66 2.39
N LYS A 212 27.05 -62.63 1.87
CA LYS A 212 26.61 -63.67 0.94
C LYS A 212 26.00 -64.82 1.74
N GLU A 213 24.77 -65.22 1.41
CA GLU A 213 24.25 -66.55 1.75
C GLU A 213 23.82 -67.28 0.47
N TYR A 214 24.48 -68.42 0.23
CA TYR A 214 24.03 -69.46 -0.68
C TYR A 214 23.21 -70.47 0.12
N GLY A 215 21.94 -70.64 -0.25
CA GLY A 215 21.08 -71.72 0.22
C GLY A 215 20.21 -72.20 -0.94
N ALA A 216 20.71 -73.19 -1.67
CA ALA A 216 20.07 -73.76 -2.84
C ALA A 216 19.01 -74.81 -2.48
N LEU A 217 18.09 -75.02 -3.43
CA LEU A 217 17.19 -76.16 -3.62
C LEU A 217 16.04 -76.34 -2.60
N VAL A 218 14.83 -75.98 -3.02
CA VAL A 218 13.76 -76.92 -3.42
C VAL A 218 12.49 -76.13 -3.77
N ARG A 219 11.85 -76.55 -4.87
CA ARG A 219 10.46 -76.26 -5.29
C ARG A 219 10.28 -75.21 -6.39
N ASN A 220 10.74 -75.59 -7.58
CA ASN A 220 10.26 -75.11 -8.88
C ASN A 220 8.73 -75.27 -9.00
N GLY A 221 8.05 -74.21 -9.43
CA GLY A 221 6.64 -74.30 -9.88
C GLY A 221 5.75 -73.07 -9.66
N SER A 222 6.24 -71.95 -9.12
CA SER A 222 5.39 -70.77 -8.81
C SER A 222 6.02 -69.39 -9.07
N GLU A 223 7.15 -69.33 -9.78
CA GLU A 223 7.86 -68.05 -10.00
C GLU A 223 7.40 -67.26 -11.24
N VAL A 224 6.78 -67.91 -12.22
CA VAL A 224 6.42 -67.28 -13.51
C VAL A 224 5.30 -66.22 -13.38
N TYR A 225 4.56 -66.19 -12.26
CA TYR A 225 3.53 -65.16 -12.00
C TYR A 225 3.90 -64.16 -10.89
N ARG A 226 5.02 -64.35 -10.18
CA ARG A 226 5.38 -63.52 -9.03
C ARG A 226 6.07 -62.22 -9.45
N GLU A 227 6.83 -62.25 -10.52
CA GLU A 227 7.66 -61.13 -10.99
C GLU A 227 6.84 -59.98 -11.61
N PRO A 228 5.82 -60.24 -12.48
CA PRO A 228 4.93 -59.19 -12.97
C PRO A 228 4.08 -58.56 -11.85
N GLN A 229 3.66 -59.34 -10.86
CA GLN A 229 2.91 -58.84 -9.70
C GLN A 229 3.78 -57.96 -8.79
N TYR A 230 5.06 -58.29 -8.58
CA TYR A 230 5.97 -57.44 -7.82
C TYR A 230 6.24 -56.12 -8.56
N GLN A 231 6.41 -56.14 -9.89
CA GLN A 231 6.61 -54.94 -10.70
C GLN A 231 5.37 -54.03 -10.72
N MET A 232 4.17 -54.60 -10.83
CA MET A 232 2.91 -53.86 -10.76
C MET A 232 2.71 -53.23 -9.37
N ASN A 233 3.03 -53.96 -8.29
CA ASN A 233 2.96 -53.42 -6.93
C ASN A 233 4.02 -52.35 -6.65
N MET A 234 5.20 -52.46 -7.27
CA MET A 234 6.27 -51.45 -7.17
C MET A 234 5.92 -50.14 -7.90
N SER A 235 5.07 -50.19 -8.93
CA SER A 235 4.63 -49.01 -9.69
C SER A 235 3.32 -48.39 -9.14
N ILE A 236 2.43 -49.18 -8.55
CA ILE A 236 1.20 -48.69 -7.90
C ILE A 236 1.48 -47.96 -6.58
N LYS A 237 2.46 -48.45 -5.79
CA LYS A 237 2.82 -47.83 -4.50
C LYS A 237 3.25 -46.35 -4.60
N PRO A 238 4.20 -45.95 -5.47
CA PRO A 238 4.58 -44.54 -5.62
C PRO A 238 3.45 -43.71 -6.24
N SER A 239 2.62 -44.29 -7.11
CA SER A 239 1.42 -43.62 -7.65
C SER A 239 0.40 -43.28 -6.56
N ASN A 240 0.15 -44.20 -5.63
CA ASN A 240 -0.74 -43.95 -4.48
C ASN A 240 -0.17 -42.91 -3.51
N GLU A 241 1.14 -42.89 -3.29
CA GLU A 241 1.77 -41.86 -2.44
C GLU A 241 1.66 -40.47 -3.09
N ASN A 242 1.84 -40.38 -4.42
CA ASN A 242 1.62 -39.14 -5.16
C ASN A 242 0.17 -38.65 -5.06
N VAL A 243 -0.81 -39.55 -5.16
CA VAL A 243 -2.23 -39.19 -4.98
C VAL A 243 -2.51 -38.71 -3.55
N ARG A 244 -1.90 -39.33 -2.53
CA ARG A 244 -2.04 -38.89 -1.15
C ARG A 244 -1.41 -37.51 -0.92
N SER A 245 -0.21 -37.28 -1.45
CA SER A 245 0.48 -35.99 -1.42
C SER A 245 -0.35 -34.89 -2.09
N LEU A 246 -0.88 -35.16 -3.30
CA LEU A 246 -1.75 -34.20 -4.01
C LEU A 246 -3.04 -33.87 -3.24
N ARG A 247 -3.61 -34.84 -2.51
CA ARG A 247 -4.77 -34.58 -1.63
C ARG A 247 -4.39 -33.67 -0.46
N GLN A 248 -3.23 -33.89 0.16
CA GLN A 248 -2.75 -33.02 1.24
C GLN A 248 -2.54 -31.58 0.74
N VAL A 249 -1.91 -31.40 -0.42
CA VAL A 249 -1.73 -30.07 -1.03
C VAL A 249 -3.08 -29.42 -1.35
N ASN A 250 -4.06 -30.16 -1.88
CA ASN A 250 -5.39 -29.61 -2.13
C ASN A 250 -6.13 -29.18 -0.86
N VAL A 251 -5.96 -29.92 0.24
CA VAL A 251 -6.54 -29.52 1.55
C VAL A 251 -5.86 -28.24 2.04
N ALA A 252 -4.53 -28.18 2.03
CA ALA A 252 -3.78 -26.98 2.41
C ALA A 252 -4.16 -25.76 1.57
N LEU A 253 -4.27 -25.92 0.24
CA LEU A 253 -4.67 -24.85 -0.66
C LEU A 253 -6.10 -24.36 -0.37
N ARG A 254 -7.04 -25.26 -0.05
CA ARG A 254 -8.40 -24.87 0.34
C ARG A 254 -8.41 -24.08 1.64
N GLU A 255 -7.59 -24.46 2.61
CA GLU A 255 -7.44 -23.73 3.88
C GLU A 255 -6.85 -22.33 3.65
N GLU A 256 -5.84 -22.20 2.78
CA GLU A 256 -5.27 -20.91 2.37
C GLU A 256 -6.30 -20.02 1.65
N VAL A 257 -7.08 -20.58 0.72
CA VAL A 257 -8.15 -19.84 0.03
C VAL A 257 -9.21 -19.36 1.04
N GLN A 258 -9.60 -20.20 1.99
CA GLN A 258 -10.54 -19.80 3.04
C GLN A 258 -9.97 -18.74 4.00
N ALA A 259 -8.66 -18.80 4.30
CA ALA A 259 -7.99 -17.77 5.08
C ALA A 259 -7.97 -16.43 4.32
N MET A 260 -7.66 -16.46 3.02
CA MET A 260 -7.67 -15.27 2.18
C MET A 260 -9.06 -14.66 2.05
N GLN A 261 -10.12 -15.48 1.90
CA GLN A 261 -11.50 -15.01 1.91
C GLN A 261 -11.88 -14.29 3.21
N ARG A 262 -11.39 -14.78 4.36
CA ARG A 262 -11.60 -14.12 5.66
C ARG A 262 -10.90 -12.76 5.72
N VAL A 263 -9.68 -12.65 5.18
CA VAL A 263 -8.94 -11.38 5.11
C VAL A 263 -9.66 -10.39 4.20
N CYS A 264 -10.14 -10.82 3.02
CA CYS A 264 -10.92 -9.96 2.12
C CYS A 264 -12.18 -9.42 2.81
N ALA A 265 -12.95 -10.28 3.48
CA ALA A 265 -14.15 -9.86 4.20
C ALA A 265 -13.83 -8.85 5.33
N ALA A 266 -12.73 -9.05 6.07
CA ALA A 266 -12.29 -8.11 7.08
C ALA A 266 -11.85 -6.76 6.50
N LEU A 267 -11.19 -6.77 5.33
CA LEU A 267 -10.78 -5.57 4.64
C LEU A 267 -11.99 -4.78 4.09
N ASP A 268 -12.97 -5.47 3.53
CA ASP A 268 -14.22 -4.85 3.04
C ASP A 268 -14.97 -4.14 4.19
N GLU A 269 -15.06 -4.77 5.36
CA GLU A 269 -15.66 -4.15 6.55
C GLU A 269 -14.86 -2.93 7.02
N GLN A 270 -13.52 -2.99 6.99
CA GLN A 270 -12.70 -1.83 7.33
C GLN A 270 -12.89 -0.66 6.34
N CYS A 271 -12.98 -0.95 5.04
CA CYS A 271 -13.29 0.03 4.00
C CYS A 271 -14.67 0.65 4.23
N HIS A 272 -15.67 -0.15 4.58
CA HIS A 272 -17.01 0.31 4.89
C HIS A 272 -17.03 1.24 6.12
N VAL A 273 -16.39 0.84 7.21
CA VAL A 273 -16.26 1.67 8.43
C VAL A 273 -15.50 2.97 8.16
N ALA A 274 -14.46 2.93 7.32
CA ALA A 274 -13.73 4.13 6.92
C ALA A 274 -14.63 5.10 6.13
N ALA A 275 -15.44 4.60 5.20
CA ALA A 275 -16.39 5.40 4.44
C ALA A 275 -17.45 6.08 5.33
N LEU A 276 -17.99 5.36 6.31
CA LEU A 276 -18.91 5.92 7.31
C LEU A 276 -18.24 7.03 8.15
N ARG A 277 -16.98 6.83 8.55
CA ARG A 277 -16.22 7.86 9.29
C ARG A 277 -15.97 9.10 8.45
N THR A 278 -15.68 8.96 7.16
CA THR A 278 -15.53 10.12 6.26
C THR A 278 -16.84 10.86 6.08
N GLN A 279 -17.95 10.15 5.88
CA GLN A 279 -19.28 10.75 5.78
C GLN A 279 -19.62 11.58 7.03
N PHE A 280 -19.39 11.02 8.22
CA PHE A 280 -19.64 11.74 9.48
C PHE A 280 -18.79 13.01 9.61
N LYS A 281 -17.51 12.96 9.20
CA LYS A 281 -16.65 14.15 9.18
C LYS A 281 -17.19 15.21 8.22
N ASP A 282 -17.67 14.82 7.05
CA ASP A 282 -18.23 15.73 6.06
C ASP A 282 -19.52 16.38 6.56
N GLU A 283 -20.38 15.64 7.26
CA GLU A 283 -21.58 16.17 7.92
C GLU A 283 -21.23 17.22 8.98
N ILE A 284 -20.23 16.96 9.83
CA ILE A 284 -19.72 17.95 10.80
C ILE A 284 -19.21 19.20 10.09
N ILE A 285 -18.39 19.04 9.05
CA ILE A 285 -17.83 20.18 8.29
C ILE A 285 -18.96 20.98 7.66
N HIS A 286 -19.97 20.31 7.11
CA HIS A 286 -21.15 20.96 6.52
C HIS A 286 -21.91 21.79 7.56
N GLU A 287 -22.17 21.22 8.74
CA GLU A 287 -22.84 21.92 9.85
C GLU A 287 -22.01 23.09 10.38
N MET A 288 -20.70 22.92 10.60
CA MET A 288 -19.81 24.01 11.02
C MET A 288 -19.79 25.16 10.01
N ARG A 289 -19.75 24.85 8.70
CA ARG A 289 -19.86 25.87 7.64
C ARG A 289 -21.22 26.55 7.64
N GLN A 290 -22.30 25.84 7.93
CA GLN A 290 -23.63 26.42 8.07
C GLN A 290 -23.70 27.38 9.26
N GLN A 291 -23.18 26.99 10.42
CA GLN A 291 -23.12 27.84 11.61
C GLN A 291 -22.27 29.10 11.37
N LEU A 292 -21.13 28.96 10.69
CA LEU A 292 -20.30 30.11 10.31
C LEU A 292 -21.03 31.09 9.40
N ARG A 293 -21.80 30.58 8.41
CA ARG A 293 -22.64 31.42 7.54
C ARG A 293 -23.72 32.16 8.32
N LYS A 294 -24.40 31.49 9.26
CA LYS A 294 -25.40 32.10 10.14
C LYS A 294 -24.78 33.20 11.02
N ALA A 295 -23.61 32.94 11.62
CA ALA A 295 -22.90 33.93 12.43
C ALA A 295 -22.47 35.15 11.61
N LYS A 296 -21.97 34.92 10.39
CA LYS A 296 -21.59 36.00 9.46
C LYS A 296 -22.79 36.87 9.05
N ALA A 297 -23.95 36.26 8.80
CA ALA A 297 -25.18 36.98 8.50
C ALA A 297 -25.63 37.87 9.68
N LYS A 298 -25.65 37.30 10.89
CA LYS A 298 -25.98 38.06 12.12
C LYS A 298 -25.02 39.22 12.36
N LEU A 299 -23.72 39.03 12.15
CA LEU A 299 -22.72 40.09 12.29
C LEU A 299 -22.97 41.22 11.26
N LYS A 300 -23.38 40.88 10.05
CA LYS A 300 -23.72 41.84 9.00
C LYS A 300 -24.96 42.67 9.38
N GLU A 301 -26.01 42.03 9.89
CA GLU A 301 -27.22 42.72 10.38
C GLU A 301 -26.93 43.66 11.55
N VAL A 302 -26.10 43.24 12.50
CA VAL A 302 -25.68 44.10 13.63
C VAL A 302 -24.87 45.29 13.13
N ASN A 303 -23.98 45.09 12.16
CA ASN A 303 -23.16 46.16 11.59
C ASN A 303 -24.01 47.17 10.78
N GLU A 304 -24.98 46.70 9.99
CA GLU A 304 -25.93 47.55 9.26
C GLU A 304 -26.82 48.35 10.25
N SER A 305 -27.30 47.71 11.32
CA SER A 305 -28.08 48.37 12.38
C SER A 305 -27.29 49.47 13.12
N ASN A 306 -26.00 49.22 13.38
CA ASN A 306 -25.11 50.22 13.99
C ASN A 306 -24.79 51.37 13.04
N SER A 307 -24.61 51.11 11.75
CA SER A 307 -24.43 52.15 10.73
C SER A 307 -25.63 53.10 10.68
N VAL A 308 -26.86 52.58 10.72
CA VAL A 308 -28.08 53.40 10.69
C VAL A 308 -28.23 54.25 11.96
N LYS A 309 -27.87 53.73 13.14
CA LYS A 309 -27.83 54.53 14.39
C LYS A 309 -26.82 55.68 14.32
N LEU A 310 -25.61 55.41 13.83
CA LEU A 310 -24.54 56.41 13.68
C LEU A 310 -24.84 57.49 12.62
N GLN A 311 -25.67 57.15 11.63
CA GLN A 311 -26.13 58.11 10.62
C GLN A 311 -27.23 59.01 11.19
N LYS A 312 -28.17 58.44 11.97
CA LYS A 312 -29.24 59.19 12.65
C LYS A 312 -28.72 60.12 13.76
N GLU A 313 -27.62 59.78 14.43
CA GLU A 313 -26.93 60.69 15.37
C GLU A 313 -26.21 61.84 14.64
N ARG A 314 -25.60 61.58 13.47
CA ARG A 314 -24.96 62.63 12.66
C ARG A 314 -25.95 63.58 12.00
N ASP A 315 -27.12 63.10 11.60
CA ASP A 315 -28.18 63.95 11.05
C ASP A 315 -28.81 64.85 12.14
N ASN A 316 -28.83 64.42 13.41
CA ASN A 316 -29.25 65.25 14.54
C ASN A 316 -28.18 66.28 14.98
N GLU A 317 -26.89 66.05 14.72
CA GLU A 317 -25.82 67.05 14.98
C GLU A 317 -25.65 68.06 13.83
N ASN A 318 -25.96 67.67 12.59
CA ASN A 318 -25.85 68.55 11.42
C ASN A 318 -26.97 69.59 11.30
N GLU A 319 -28.07 69.48 12.03
CA GLU A 319 -29.06 70.57 12.14
C GLU A 319 -28.62 71.69 13.11
N ARG A 320 -27.49 71.55 13.81
CA ARG A 320 -26.99 72.60 14.73
C ARG A 320 -25.69 73.30 14.34
N LYS A 321 -24.99 72.89 13.28
CA LYS A 321 -23.74 73.55 12.86
C LYS A 321 -23.57 73.58 11.34
N ALA A 322 -24.37 74.42 10.69
CA ALA A 322 -23.99 75.00 9.41
C ALA A 322 -23.09 76.23 9.66
N SER A 323 -21.79 76.02 9.93
CA SER A 323 -20.73 77.04 9.72
C SER A 323 -19.37 76.50 10.14
N GLY A 324 -18.41 76.50 9.20
CA GLY A 324 -16.99 76.23 9.45
C GLY A 324 -16.53 74.96 8.74
N SER A 325 -16.08 75.03 7.49
CA SER A 325 -14.70 75.39 7.14
C SER A 325 -13.68 74.63 7.98
N PHE A 326 -13.03 73.62 7.42
CA PHE A 326 -11.59 73.61 7.18
C PHE A 326 -11.14 72.33 6.48
N GLU A 327 -10.26 72.51 5.51
CA GLU A 327 -9.38 71.49 4.93
C GLU A 327 -8.59 70.76 6.02
N SER A 328 -8.47 69.44 5.91
CA SER A 328 -7.43 68.70 6.63
C SER A 328 -7.02 67.43 5.88
N LEU A 329 -5.99 67.61 5.05
CA LEU A 329 -4.82 66.76 4.88
C LEU A 329 -5.02 65.23 5.03
N THR A 330 -5.09 64.57 3.87
CA THR A 330 -4.76 63.15 3.68
C THR A 330 -3.31 62.88 4.08
N ILE A 331 -3.12 62.23 5.23
CA ILE A 331 -1.84 61.63 5.62
C ILE A 331 -1.75 60.25 4.95
N SER A 332 -1.09 60.20 3.79
CA SER A 332 -0.52 58.99 3.24
C SER A 332 0.74 58.66 4.04
N CYS A 333 0.75 57.57 4.81
CA CYS A 333 1.94 56.76 5.16
C CYS A 333 1.58 55.65 6.15
N VAL A 334 1.33 54.43 5.66
CA VAL A 334 1.82 53.21 6.31
C VAL A 334 2.35 52.28 5.21
N GLN A 335 3.67 52.13 5.21
CA GLN A 335 4.44 51.19 4.41
C GLN A 335 3.75 49.83 4.33
N GLN A 336 3.37 49.45 3.12
CA GLN A 336 3.17 48.06 2.75
C GLN A 336 4.49 47.32 2.99
N GLN A 337 4.58 46.56 4.07
CA GLN A 337 5.54 45.47 4.11
C GLN A 337 5.20 44.49 2.98
N PRO A 338 6.18 44.06 2.16
CA PRO A 338 5.96 42.98 1.23
C PRO A 338 5.76 41.72 2.06
N ARG A 339 4.48 41.37 2.32
CA ARG A 339 4.12 40.03 2.75
C ARG A 339 4.76 39.08 1.75
N ARG A 340 5.78 38.35 2.20
CA ARG A 340 6.32 37.20 1.47
C ARG A 340 5.11 36.41 0.98
N LYS A 341 4.92 36.39 -0.33
CA LYS A 341 4.03 35.45 -0.99
C LYS A 341 4.56 34.08 -0.60
N ARG A 342 4.03 33.52 0.49
CA ARG A 342 4.03 32.08 0.71
C ARG A 342 3.45 31.57 -0.60
N ARG A 343 4.27 30.89 -1.40
CA ARG A 343 3.77 30.11 -2.52
C ARG A 343 2.80 29.13 -1.86
N VAL A 344 1.53 29.50 -1.85
CA VAL A 344 0.45 28.55 -1.67
C VAL A 344 0.68 27.60 -2.81
N ARG A 345 1.27 26.45 -2.49
CA ARG A 345 1.34 25.30 -3.37
C ARG A 345 -0.07 25.19 -3.94
N PRO A 346 -0.27 25.29 -5.27
CA PRO A 346 -1.60 25.13 -5.83
C PRO A 346 -2.14 23.85 -5.22
N GLU A 347 -3.25 23.97 -4.51
CA GLU A 347 -4.01 22.84 -4.03
C GLU A 347 -4.23 22.00 -5.28
N ILE A 348 -3.48 20.89 -5.38
CA ILE A 348 -3.61 19.98 -6.49
C ILE A 348 -5.01 19.43 -6.28
N ASP A 349 -5.96 20.00 -7.01
CA ASP A 349 -7.35 19.59 -6.99
C ASP A 349 -7.38 18.12 -7.42
N MET A 350 -7.40 17.22 -6.44
CA MET A 350 -7.30 15.78 -6.70
C MET A 350 -8.49 15.28 -7.50
N THR A 351 -9.61 16.00 -7.47
CA THR A 351 -10.79 15.77 -8.31
C THR A 351 -10.51 16.00 -9.79
N SER A 352 -9.73 17.03 -10.15
CA SER A 352 -9.33 17.27 -11.55
C SER A 352 -8.41 16.17 -12.10
N ILE A 353 -7.58 15.55 -11.27
CA ILE A 353 -6.72 14.43 -11.70
C ILE A 353 -7.59 13.19 -11.93
N VAL A 354 -8.48 12.83 -11.00
CA VAL A 354 -9.35 11.65 -11.15
C VAL A 354 -10.20 11.73 -12.43
N HIS A 355 -10.72 12.90 -12.79
CA HIS A 355 -11.51 13.07 -14.01
C HIS A 355 -10.70 13.02 -15.32
N ASP A 356 -9.42 13.44 -15.33
CA ASP A 356 -8.57 13.36 -16.54
C ASP A 356 -8.08 11.92 -16.81
N TRP A 357 -7.97 11.10 -15.75
CA TRP A 357 -7.59 9.68 -15.87
C TRP A 357 -8.76 8.77 -16.30
N ASP A 358 -9.98 9.05 -15.84
CA ASP A 358 -11.19 8.34 -16.31
C ASP A 358 -11.38 8.49 -17.84
N ARG A 359 -11.09 9.69 -18.38
CA ARG A 359 -11.14 9.94 -19.84
C ARG A 359 -10.14 9.12 -20.65
N ARG A 360 -8.95 8.82 -20.11
CA ARG A 360 -7.94 8.02 -20.82
C ARG A 360 -8.30 6.53 -20.83
N CYS A 361 -8.97 6.02 -19.79
CA CYS A 361 -9.38 4.62 -19.74
C CYS A 361 -10.56 4.33 -20.70
N THR A 362 -11.41 5.31 -20.97
CA THR A 362 -12.52 5.14 -21.93
C THR A 362 -12.10 5.11 -23.40
N ASN A 363 -10.95 5.70 -23.75
CA ASN A 363 -10.51 5.80 -25.16
C ASN A 363 -9.91 4.52 -25.76
N TYR A 364 -9.61 3.49 -24.96
CA TYR A 364 -9.12 2.20 -25.49
C TYR A 364 -10.22 1.32 -26.10
N ASN A 365 -11.50 1.71 -26.01
CA ASN A 365 -12.63 0.91 -26.49
C ASN A 365 -13.22 1.35 -27.85
N ALA A 366 -12.65 2.37 -28.52
CA ALA A 366 -13.23 2.93 -29.75
C ALA A 366 -12.41 2.68 -31.03
N SER A 367 -11.38 1.84 -30.99
CA SER A 367 -10.55 1.52 -32.17
C SER A 367 -10.62 0.03 -32.48
N GLY A 368 -11.68 -0.40 -33.14
CA GLY A 368 -11.80 -1.74 -33.66
C GLY A 368 -13.03 -1.87 -34.55
N ASP A 369 -12.76 -2.16 -35.82
CA ASP A 369 -13.70 -2.70 -36.81
C ASP A 369 -14.49 -1.69 -37.65
N ASP A 370 -13.83 -1.13 -38.66
CA ASP A 370 -14.45 -0.95 -39.97
C ASP A 370 -13.40 -1.16 -41.09
N MET A 371 -13.21 -2.43 -41.45
CA MET A 371 -12.52 -2.83 -42.68
C MET A 371 -13.54 -3.55 -43.57
N SER A 372 -14.44 -2.76 -44.16
CA SER A 372 -15.25 -3.15 -45.31
C SER A 372 -14.34 -3.43 -46.51
N LEU A 373 -14.02 -4.71 -46.75
CA LEU A 373 -13.52 -5.17 -48.04
C LEU A 373 -14.60 -4.90 -49.10
N ARG A 374 -14.29 -4.03 -50.06
CA ARG A 374 -15.03 -3.91 -51.31
C ARG A 374 -14.55 -5.00 -52.24
N ASP A 375 -15.48 -5.84 -52.67
CA ASP A 375 -15.25 -6.81 -53.74
C ASP A 375 -15.17 -6.09 -55.11
N GLU A 376 -14.13 -6.41 -55.87
CA GLU A 376 -14.06 -6.32 -57.34
C GLU A 376 -13.89 -7.72 -57.93
#